data_AF-A1D5R9-F1
#
_entry.id   AF-A1D5R9-F1
#
_cell.length_a   1.000
_cell.length_b   1.000
_cell.length_c   1.000
_cell.angle_alpha   90.00
_cell.angle_beta   90.00
_cell.angle_gamma   90.00
#
_symmetry.space_group_name_H-M   'P 1'
#
loop_
_entity.id
_entity.type
_entity.pdbx_description
1 polymer ?
#
loop_
_entity_poly.entity_id
_entity_poly.type
_entity_poly.pdbx_seq_one_letter_code
_entity_poly.pdbx_strand_id
1 'polypeptide(L)'
;MHPTPHLSPTSELHSIPYAAAQPDPLRGEDELAAAELGAAEATDVTRRLAIVLEAIRTAGFQDFDDTAVAYYTARLDKGSFPAMVQCASRGRRLKTMLQTVQRSSQQWLRWESQGLQESICKGSATLCVAELNRFSNRSVQVCGENEPASLITALESLLSSHKVGMFGETGIQSLTPPEESGLLEQMENAPDLMPFLWSLLTEFAGTRSVYCDRVARLILAILLYARSAQ
;
A
#
# COMPACT_ATOMS: atom_id res chain seq x y z
N MET A 1 28.10 67.10 -16.67
CA MET A 1 27.48 68.28 -17.31
C MET A 1 26.04 67.93 -17.65
N HIS A 2 25.05 68.68 -17.14
CA HIS A 2 23.74 68.79 -17.79
C HIS A 2 23.89 69.76 -18.99
N PRO A 3 23.13 69.60 -20.10
CA PRO A 3 21.73 70.07 -20.10
C PRO A 3 20.73 69.29 -21.00
N THR A 4 19.44 69.44 -20.69
CA THR A 4 18.26 69.35 -21.59
C THR A 4 18.06 70.69 -22.34
N PRO A 5 17.27 70.85 -23.43
CA PRO A 5 15.97 70.23 -23.75
C PRO A 5 15.92 69.67 -25.22
N HIS A 6 14.86 69.64 -26.06
CA HIS A 6 13.53 70.26 -26.09
C HIS A 6 12.54 69.60 -27.09
N LEU A 7 11.24 69.92 -26.93
CA LEU A 7 10.08 69.81 -27.86
C LEU A 7 9.77 68.52 -28.66
N SER A 8 8.57 68.00 -28.40
CA SER A 8 7.72 67.15 -29.26
C SER A 8 7.19 67.94 -30.50
N PRO A 9 6.53 67.33 -31.52
CA PRO A 9 5.15 66.83 -31.34
C PRO A 9 4.69 65.63 -32.21
N THR A 10 3.48 65.14 -31.85
CA THR A 10 2.49 64.43 -32.69
C THR A 10 2.89 63.18 -33.48
N SER A 11 2.39 62.03 -33.02
CA SER A 11 1.39 61.31 -33.85
C SER A 11 0.37 60.57 -32.98
N GLU A 12 -0.85 61.08 -32.99
CA GLU A 12 -2.07 60.28 -32.83
C GLU A 12 -2.09 59.18 -33.94
N LEU A 13 -2.78 58.04 -33.86
CA LEU A 13 -4.04 57.71 -33.20
C LEU A 13 -4.15 56.16 -33.12
N HIS A 14 -4.61 55.59 -32.00
CA HIS A 14 -5.78 54.69 -31.97
C HIS A 14 -6.03 54.11 -30.58
N SER A 15 -7.15 54.54 -30.00
CA SER A 15 -7.69 54.00 -28.76
C SER A 15 -8.27 52.61 -28.99
N ILE A 16 -7.77 51.61 -28.27
CA ILE A 16 -8.54 50.41 -27.94
C ILE A 16 -8.95 50.58 -26.48
N PRO A 17 -10.25 50.56 -26.14
CA PRO A 17 -10.67 50.70 -24.75
C PRO A 17 -10.17 49.49 -23.96
N TYR A 18 -9.34 49.75 -22.95
CA TYR A 18 -9.04 48.76 -21.91
C TYR A 18 -10.32 48.56 -21.10
N ALA A 19 -11.18 47.66 -21.59
CA ALA A 19 -12.30 47.16 -20.83
C ALA A 19 -11.70 46.42 -19.63
N ALA A 20 -11.74 47.06 -18.46
CA ALA A 20 -11.51 46.38 -17.21
C ALA A 20 -12.53 45.25 -17.12
N ALA A 21 -12.08 44.02 -17.32
CA ALA A 21 -12.87 42.83 -17.06
C ALA A 21 -13.19 42.84 -15.57
N GLN A 22 -14.39 43.32 -15.22
CA GLN A 22 -14.88 43.27 -13.86
C GLN A 22 -14.84 41.80 -13.42
N PRO A 23 -14.26 41.47 -12.25
CA PRO A 23 -14.43 40.13 -11.69
C PRO A 23 -15.94 39.90 -11.50
N ASP A 24 -16.44 38.82 -12.10
CA ASP A 24 -17.85 38.44 -12.04
C ASP A 24 -18.24 38.21 -10.57
N PRO A 25 -19.10 39.06 -9.95
CA PRO A 25 -19.31 39.04 -8.51
C PRO A 25 -19.90 37.72 -8.00
N LEU A 26 -20.63 37.00 -8.87
CA LEU A 26 -21.47 35.87 -8.48
C LEU A 26 -20.74 34.53 -8.43
N ARG A 27 -19.45 34.48 -8.80
CA ARG A 27 -18.63 33.26 -8.68
C ARG A 27 -17.76 33.25 -7.42
N GLY A 28 -17.53 34.41 -6.79
CA GLY A 28 -16.70 34.52 -5.59
C GLY A 28 -17.40 34.06 -4.31
N GLU A 29 -18.71 34.27 -4.18
CA GLU A 29 -19.42 34.08 -2.91
C GLU A 29 -19.51 32.61 -2.47
N ASP A 30 -19.76 31.66 -3.38
CA ASP A 30 -19.77 30.22 -3.07
C ASP A 30 -18.36 29.69 -2.72
N GLU A 31 -17.31 30.17 -3.40
CA GLU A 31 -15.93 29.74 -3.15
C GLU A 31 -15.38 30.35 -1.84
N LEU A 32 -15.76 31.60 -1.53
CA LEU A 32 -15.52 32.24 -0.23
C LEU A 32 -16.29 31.55 0.90
N ALA A 33 -17.58 31.24 0.72
CA ALA A 33 -18.38 30.56 1.74
C ALA A 33 -17.89 29.14 2.02
N ALA A 34 -17.47 28.39 0.98
CA ALA A 34 -16.83 27.09 1.15
C ALA A 34 -15.48 27.19 1.86
N ALA A 35 -14.67 28.21 1.55
CA ALA A 35 -13.42 28.48 2.23
C ALA A 35 -13.60 28.89 3.70
N GLU A 36 -14.59 29.74 4.02
CA GLU A 36 -14.92 30.11 5.40
C GLU A 36 -15.48 28.93 6.20
N LEU A 37 -16.31 28.07 5.59
CA LEU A 37 -16.82 26.86 6.24
C LEU A 37 -15.68 25.87 6.55
N GLY A 38 -14.79 25.64 5.60
CA GLY A 38 -13.61 24.79 5.78
C GLY A 38 -12.61 25.37 6.80
N ALA A 39 -12.43 26.69 6.83
CA ALA A 39 -11.63 27.36 7.84
C ALA A 39 -12.26 27.23 9.23
N ALA A 40 -13.57 27.42 9.36
CA ALA A 40 -14.31 27.24 10.61
C ALA A 40 -14.17 25.80 11.15
N GLU A 41 -14.37 24.78 10.29
CA GLU A 41 -14.17 23.38 10.67
C GLU A 41 -12.72 23.09 11.11
N ALA A 42 -11.73 23.61 10.38
CA ALA A 42 -10.31 23.48 10.76
C ALA A 42 -10.02 24.12 12.12
N THR A 43 -10.64 25.26 12.45
CA THR A 43 -10.50 25.88 13.79
C THR A 43 -11.17 25.08 14.90
N ASP A 44 -12.34 24.44 14.65
CA ASP A 44 -12.98 23.55 15.62
C ASP A 44 -12.12 22.32 15.91
N VAL A 45 -11.63 21.64 14.86
CA VAL A 45 -10.75 20.46 15.00
C VAL A 45 -9.48 20.82 15.76
N THR A 46 -8.84 21.95 15.42
CA THR A 46 -7.64 22.43 16.13
C THR A 46 -7.91 22.66 17.61
N ARG A 47 -9.02 23.34 17.95
CA ARG A 47 -9.42 23.59 19.35
C ARG A 47 -9.70 22.30 20.10
N ARG A 48 -10.40 21.34 19.48
CA ARG A 48 -10.73 20.04 20.10
C ARG A 48 -9.50 19.19 20.33
N LEU A 49 -8.55 19.17 19.39
CA LEU A 49 -7.27 18.49 19.56
C LEU A 49 -6.43 19.11 20.68
N ALA A 50 -6.38 20.44 20.81
CA ALA A 50 -5.68 21.11 21.91
C ALA A 50 -6.22 20.68 23.29
N ILE A 51 -7.55 20.55 23.45
CA ILE A 51 -8.18 20.04 24.69
C ILE A 51 -7.78 18.58 24.96
N VAL A 52 -7.74 17.72 23.94
CA VAL A 52 -7.36 16.32 24.08
C VAL A 52 -5.88 16.18 24.46
N LEU A 53 -4.98 16.95 23.83
CA LEU A 53 -3.54 16.93 24.12
C LEU A 53 -3.23 17.38 25.56
N GLU A 54 -3.94 18.41 26.06
CA GLU A 54 -3.77 18.84 27.45
C GLU A 54 -4.34 17.82 28.46
N ALA A 55 -5.43 17.14 28.12
CA ALA A 55 -5.96 16.04 28.92
C ALA A 55 -5.00 14.83 28.96
N ILE A 56 -4.34 14.52 27.84
CA ILE A 56 -3.29 13.50 27.72
C ILE A 56 -2.09 13.83 28.63
N ARG A 57 -1.60 15.07 28.55
CA ARG A 57 -0.51 15.56 29.39
C ARG A 57 -0.87 15.54 30.88
N THR A 58 -2.12 15.88 31.22
CA THR A 58 -2.64 15.84 32.59
C THR A 58 -2.79 14.39 33.11
N ALA A 59 -3.04 13.43 32.22
CA ALA A 59 -3.06 12.00 32.56
C ALA A 59 -1.67 11.37 32.75
N GLY A 60 -0.59 12.12 32.49
CA GLY A 60 0.80 11.70 32.73
C GLY A 60 1.52 11.05 31.55
N PHE A 61 0.92 11.06 30.36
CA PHE A 61 1.60 10.64 29.12
C PHE A 61 2.41 11.80 28.53
N GLN A 62 3.46 11.47 27.77
CA GLN A 62 4.33 12.49 27.17
C GLN A 62 3.64 13.23 26.01
N ASP A 63 2.98 12.48 25.14
CA ASP A 63 2.33 12.98 23.93
C ASP A 63 1.21 12.01 23.46
N PHE A 64 0.61 12.32 22.31
CA PHE A 64 -0.45 11.51 21.73
C PHE A 64 0.04 10.14 21.25
N ASP A 65 1.26 10.04 20.72
CA ASP A 65 1.78 8.80 20.15
C ASP A 65 2.14 7.80 21.25
N ASP A 66 2.75 8.25 22.34
CA ASP A 66 2.95 7.48 23.58
C ASP A 66 1.60 6.97 24.13
N THR A 67 0.60 7.84 24.21
CA THR A 67 -0.77 7.46 24.62
C THR A 67 -1.37 6.40 23.68
N ALA A 68 -1.21 6.56 22.37
CA ALA A 68 -1.72 5.64 21.37
C ALA A 68 -1.01 4.28 21.44
N VAL A 69 0.31 4.27 21.62
CA VAL A 69 1.11 3.05 21.82
C VAL A 69 0.67 2.33 23.09
N ALA A 70 0.59 3.03 24.23
CA ALA A 70 0.11 2.45 25.48
C ALA A 70 -1.32 1.88 25.31
N TYR A 71 -2.23 2.66 24.73
CA TYR A 71 -3.61 2.23 24.50
C TYR A 71 -3.73 1.04 23.54
N TYR A 72 -2.90 0.94 22.49
CA TYR A 72 -2.97 -0.17 21.53
C TYR A 72 -2.12 -1.39 21.91
N THR A 73 -1.19 -1.30 22.86
CA THR A 73 -0.32 -2.42 23.27
C THR A 73 -0.59 -2.96 24.68
N ALA A 74 -1.06 -2.13 25.62
CA ALA A 74 -1.24 -2.54 27.00
C ALA A 74 -2.27 -3.67 27.18
N ARG A 75 -2.05 -4.47 28.22
CA ARG A 75 -3.03 -5.40 28.81
C ARG A 75 -3.82 -4.65 29.88
N LEU A 76 -5.03 -4.23 29.51
CA LEU A 76 -5.94 -3.51 30.40
C LEU A 76 -6.81 -4.49 31.19
N ASP A 77 -7.30 -4.05 32.36
CA ASP A 77 -8.10 -4.89 33.25
C ASP A 77 -9.36 -5.44 32.57
N LYS A 78 -9.57 -6.75 32.68
CA LYS A 78 -10.65 -7.44 31.98
C LYS A 78 -12.02 -6.95 32.46
N GLY A 79 -12.82 -6.45 31.52
CA GLY A 79 -14.14 -5.89 31.81
C GLY A 79 -14.13 -4.40 32.18
N SER A 80 -12.96 -3.77 32.28
CA SER A 80 -12.87 -2.30 32.39
C SER A 80 -13.37 -1.63 31.10
N PHE A 81 -13.92 -0.42 31.22
CA PHE A 81 -14.33 0.37 30.07
C PHE A 81 -13.18 0.60 29.06
N PRO A 82 -11.95 0.95 29.47
CA PRO A 82 -10.80 1.01 28.57
C PRO A 82 -10.55 -0.30 27.81
N ALA A 83 -10.62 -1.47 28.47
CA ALA A 83 -10.44 -2.76 27.80
C ALA A 83 -11.54 -3.06 26.75
N MET A 84 -12.80 -2.73 27.05
CA MET A 84 -13.91 -2.87 26.10
C MET A 84 -13.72 -2.00 24.85
N VAL A 85 -13.37 -0.72 25.05
CA VAL A 85 -13.19 0.25 23.96
C VAL A 85 -11.92 -0.06 23.16
N GLN A 86 -10.84 -0.53 23.81
CA GLN A 86 -9.61 -1.03 23.19
C GLN A 86 -9.90 -2.23 22.28
N CYS A 87 -10.65 -3.23 22.77
CA CYS A 87 -11.05 -4.40 22.00
C CYS A 87 -11.84 -4.01 20.73
N ALA A 88 -12.86 -3.16 20.88
CA ALA A 88 -13.63 -2.64 19.76
C ALA A 88 -12.75 -1.82 18.78
N SER A 89 -11.75 -1.08 19.29
CA SER A 89 -10.82 -0.33 18.45
C SER A 89 -9.92 -1.23 17.62
N ARG A 90 -9.20 -2.16 18.26
CA ARG A 90 -8.31 -3.12 17.59
C ARG A 90 -9.05 -3.93 16.53
N GLY A 91 -10.25 -4.42 16.85
CA GLY A 91 -11.01 -5.31 15.96
C GLY A 91 -11.74 -4.63 14.79
N ARG A 92 -12.15 -3.34 14.92
CA ARG A 92 -13.04 -2.69 13.93
C ARG A 92 -12.57 -1.32 13.43
N ARG A 93 -11.90 -0.52 14.27
CA ARG A 93 -11.58 0.90 13.95
C ARG A 93 -10.15 1.11 13.50
N LEU A 94 -9.21 0.35 14.04
CA LEU A 94 -7.77 0.51 13.77
C LEU A 94 -7.44 0.35 12.28
N LYS A 95 -8.04 -0.63 11.59
CA LYS A 95 -7.91 -0.80 10.13
C LYS A 95 -8.29 0.47 9.37
N THR A 96 -9.48 1.00 9.61
CA THR A 96 -9.99 2.21 8.94
C THR A 96 -9.15 3.44 9.28
N MET A 97 -8.72 3.58 10.54
CA MET A 97 -7.84 4.65 10.99
C MET A 97 -6.51 4.64 10.21
N LEU A 98 -5.83 3.49 10.16
CA LEU A 98 -4.56 3.33 9.44
C LEU A 98 -4.72 3.57 7.93
N GLN A 99 -5.80 3.08 7.32
CA GLN A 99 -6.11 3.33 5.90
C GLN A 99 -6.37 4.81 5.59
N THR A 100 -7.03 5.54 6.50
CA THR A 100 -7.25 6.98 6.35
C THR A 100 -5.96 7.78 6.54
N VAL A 101 -5.13 7.43 7.52
CA VAL A 101 -3.80 8.03 7.71
C VAL A 101 -2.90 7.80 6.49
N GLN A 102 -2.84 6.56 5.97
CA GLN A 102 -2.09 6.21 4.76
C GLN A 102 -2.57 6.98 3.51
N ARG A 103 -3.88 7.26 3.41
CA ARG A 103 -4.42 8.08 2.32
C ARG A 103 -4.06 9.56 2.49
N SER A 104 -4.21 10.09 3.71
CA SER A 104 -3.87 11.49 4.02
C SER A 104 -2.37 11.77 3.84
N SER A 105 -1.50 10.80 4.15
CA SER A 105 -0.04 10.96 4.00
C SER A 105 0.45 11.17 2.57
N GLN A 106 -0.41 10.97 1.56
CA GLN A 106 -0.12 11.34 0.17
C GLN A 106 -0.08 12.86 -0.05
N GLN A 107 -0.65 13.64 0.89
CA GLN A 107 -0.71 15.11 0.87
C GLN A 107 0.29 15.76 1.84
N TRP A 108 0.95 14.97 2.69
CA TRP A 108 1.95 15.46 3.65
C TRP A 108 3.28 15.79 2.94
N LEU A 109 4.16 16.51 3.62
CA LEU A 109 5.52 16.72 3.13
C LEU A 109 6.26 15.36 3.06
N ARG A 110 7.23 15.27 2.15
CA ARG A 110 7.96 14.02 1.89
C ARG A 110 8.64 13.47 3.14
N TRP A 111 9.17 14.33 4.00
CA TRP A 111 9.87 13.94 5.23
C TRP A 111 8.90 13.47 6.33
N GLU A 112 7.67 13.99 6.38
CA GLU A 112 6.61 13.57 7.31
C GLU A 112 6.06 12.18 6.92
N SER A 113 5.84 11.96 5.62
CA SER A 113 5.30 10.70 5.09
C SER A 113 6.32 9.57 5.03
N GLN A 114 7.63 9.87 5.00
CA GLN A 114 8.72 8.89 4.87
C GLN A 114 8.66 7.79 5.94
N GLY A 115 8.60 8.14 7.23
CA GLY A 115 8.60 7.16 8.32
C GLY A 115 7.40 6.20 8.28
N LEU A 116 6.23 6.69 7.86
CA LEU A 116 5.05 5.87 7.67
C LEU A 116 5.21 4.91 6.47
N GLN A 117 5.73 5.40 5.34
CA GLN A 117 5.97 4.58 4.15
C GLN A 117 7.02 3.47 4.42
N GLU A 118 8.11 3.80 5.11
CA GLU A 118 9.13 2.83 5.54
C GLU A 118 8.55 1.77 6.48
N SER A 119 7.73 2.19 7.46
CA SER A 119 7.05 1.28 8.40
C SER A 119 6.08 0.32 7.68
N ILE A 120 5.26 0.83 6.76
CA ILE A 120 4.36 0.01 5.93
C ILE A 120 5.16 -0.97 5.07
N CYS A 121 6.20 -0.50 4.37
CA CYS A 121 7.04 -1.35 3.52
C CYS A 121 7.71 -2.48 4.32
N LYS A 122 8.33 -2.15 5.45
CA LYS A 122 8.97 -3.11 6.37
C LYS A 122 7.98 -4.10 6.96
N GLY A 123 6.77 -3.64 7.34
CA GLY A 123 5.69 -4.48 7.82
C GLY A 123 5.22 -5.50 6.77
N SER A 124 4.90 -5.03 5.56
CA SER A 124 4.48 -5.89 4.44
C SER A 124 5.56 -6.91 4.06
N ALA A 125 6.82 -6.49 4.00
CA ALA A 125 7.95 -7.39 3.74
C ALA A 125 8.09 -8.46 4.83
N THR A 126 7.94 -8.08 6.11
CA THR A 126 8.00 -9.00 7.26
C THR A 126 6.89 -10.05 7.20
N LEU A 127 5.67 -9.66 6.83
CA LEU A 127 4.55 -10.59 6.63
C LEU A 127 4.83 -11.61 5.53
N CYS A 128 5.21 -11.13 4.33
CA CYS A 128 5.50 -12.01 3.18
C CYS A 128 6.68 -12.96 3.46
N VAL A 129 7.72 -12.49 4.14
CA VAL A 129 8.88 -13.30 4.54
C VAL A 129 8.50 -14.35 5.57
N ALA A 130 7.61 -14.02 6.53
CA ALA A 130 7.14 -14.95 7.53
C ALA A 130 6.27 -16.08 6.94
N GLU A 131 5.42 -15.77 5.94
CA GLU A 131 4.69 -16.77 5.16
C GLU A 131 5.65 -17.69 4.39
N LEU A 132 6.61 -17.11 3.66
CA LEU A 132 7.57 -17.88 2.86
C LEU A 132 8.45 -18.80 3.72
N ASN A 133 8.82 -18.37 4.93
CA ASN A 133 9.53 -19.21 5.90
C ASN A 133 8.65 -20.36 6.43
N ARG A 134 7.37 -20.10 6.73
CA ARG A 134 6.43 -21.15 7.17
C ARG A 134 6.19 -22.19 6.08
N PHE A 135 6.12 -21.76 4.82
CA PHE A 135 5.96 -22.65 3.68
C PHE A 135 7.22 -23.49 3.42
N SER A 136 8.41 -22.87 3.36
CA SER A 136 9.68 -23.58 3.13
C SER A 136 9.94 -24.65 4.20
N ASN A 137 9.71 -24.34 5.48
CA ASN A 137 9.83 -25.32 6.56
C ASN A 137 8.85 -26.51 6.42
N ARG A 138 7.75 -26.33 5.68
CA ARG A 138 6.77 -27.39 5.39
C ARG A 138 7.16 -28.21 4.16
N SER A 139 7.73 -27.59 3.12
CA SER A 139 8.18 -28.29 1.92
C SER A 139 9.39 -29.20 2.20
N VAL A 140 10.34 -28.75 3.04
CA VAL A 140 11.51 -29.54 3.48
C VAL A 140 11.12 -30.78 4.31
N GLN A 141 9.94 -30.79 4.94
CA GLN A 141 9.42 -31.99 5.65
C GLN A 141 8.76 -33.02 4.72
N VAL A 142 8.48 -32.67 3.46
CA VAL A 142 7.75 -33.51 2.50
C VAL A 142 8.65 -33.99 1.36
N CYS A 143 9.69 -33.22 1.00
CA CYS A 143 10.65 -33.57 -0.04
C CYS A 143 11.90 -34.20 0.59
N GLY A 144 12.12 -35.50 0.32
CA GLY A 144 13.43 -36.12 0.51
C GLY A 144 14.48 -35.50 -0.43
N GLU A 145 15.76 -35.73 -0.15
CA GLU A 145 16.93 -35.04 -0.72
C GLU A 145 17.09 -35.18 -2.26
N ASN A 146 16.22 -34.55 -3.06
CA ASN A 146 16.31 -34.48 -4.52
C ASN A 146 16.24 -33.03 -5.02
N GLU A 147 17.41 -32.39 -4.96
CA GLU A 147 18.12 -31.69 -6.04
C GLU A 147 17.39 -30.68 -6.98
N PRO A 148 18.14 -29.68 -7.52
CA PRO A 148 17.62 -28.65 -8.42
C PRO A 148 16.91 -29.18 -9.68
N ALA A 149 17.14 -30.44 -10.08
CA ALA A 149 16.42 -31.10 -11.15
C ALA A 149 14.88 -31.05 -10.96
N SER A 150 14.40 -31.29 -9.72
CA SER A 150 12.95 -31.26 -9.41
C SER A 150 12.32 -29.90 -9.69
N LEU A 151 13.05 -28.82 -9.38
CA LEU A 151 12.60 -27.44 -9.63
C LEU A 151 12.72 -27.03 -11.10
N ILE A 152 13.74 -27.50 -11.82
CA ILE A 152 13.85 -27.30 -13.27
C ILE A 152 12.67 -27.96 -13.97
N THR A 153 12.35 -29.23 -13.65
CA THR A 153 11.19 -29.91 -14.25
C THR A 153 9.86 -29.27 -13.86
N ALA A 154 9.71 -28.79 -12.61
CA ALA A 154 8.51 -28.06 -12.19
C ALA A 154 8.33 -26.74 -12.97
N LEU A 155 9.40 -25.98 -13.20
CA LEU A 155 9.39 -24.77 -14.03
C LEU A 155 9.10 -25.12 -15.50
N GLU A 156 9.74 -26.15 -16.05
CA GLU A 156 9.49 -26.62 -17.42
C GLU A 156 8.05 -27.11 -17.62
N SER A 157 7.44 -27.73 -16.62
CA SER A 157 6.03 -28.13 -16.61
C SER A 157 5.09 -26.92 -16.60
N LEU A 158 5.33 -25.93 -15.73
CA LEU A 158 4.57 -24.66 -15.68
C LEU A 158 4.66 -23.88 -17.00
N LEU A 159 5.82 -23.90 -17.65
CA LEU A 159 6.04 -23.30 -18.97
C LEU A 159 5.39 -24.12 -20.11
N SER A 160 5.47 -25.46 -20.05
CA SER A 160 4.98 -26.36 -21.10
C SER A 160 3.46 -26.53 -21.11
N SER A 161 2.80 -26.36 -19.96
CA SER A 161 1.33 -26.28 -19.80
C SER A 161 0.68 -25.23 -20.73
N HIS A 162 1.44 -24.28 -21.28
CA HIS A 162 0.94 -23.33 -22.26
C HIS A 162 0.72 -23.95 -23.66
N LYS A 163 1.50 -24.96 -24.07
CA LYS A 163 1.52 -25.47 -25.45
C LYS A 163 0.32 -26.34 -25.83
N VAL A 164 -0.42 -26.87 -24.85
CA VAL A 164 -1.56 -27.79 -25.06
C VAL A 164 -2.81 -27.07 -25.61
N GLY A 165 -2.84 -25.74 -25.61
CA GLY A 165 -4.01 -24.95 -26.02
C GLY A 165 -4.23 -24.71 -27.51
N MET A 166 -3.39 -25.22 -28.43
CA MET A 166 -3.46 -24.82 -29.86
C MET A 166 -3.37 -25.94 -30.90
N PHE A 167 -3.23 -27.22 -30.51
CA PHE A 167 -3.43 -28.35 -31.42
C PHE A 167 -4.24 -29.44 -30.72
N GLY A 168 -5.27 -29.94 -31.41
CA GLY A 168 -6.10 -31.02 -30.91
C GLY A 168 -5.36 -32.35 -30.85
N GLU A 169 -5.79 -33.18 -29.90
CA GLU A 169 -5.64 -34.64 -29.85
C GLU A 169 -4.35 -35.24 -30.44
N THR A 170 -3.40 -35.58 -29.56
CA THR A 170 -2.75 -36.89 -29.67
C THR A 170 -2.29 -37.34 -28.29
N GLY A 171 -2.77 -38.50 -27.85
CA GLY A 171 -2.46 -39.01 -26.52
C GLY A 171 -1.02 -39.49 -26.43
N ILE A 172 -0.20 -38.76 -25.67
CA ILE A 172 0.99 -39.32 -25.02
C ILE A 172 0.79 -39.06 -23.53
N GLN A 173 0.61 -40.14 -22.77
CA GLN A 173 0.61 -40.07 -21.31
C GLN A 173 2.03 -39.70 -20.89
N SER A 174 2.23 -38.44 -20.51
CA SER A 174 3.46 -38.01 -19.86
C SER A 174 3.52 -38.66 -18.48
N LEU A 175 4.29 -39.74 -18.38
CA LEU A 175 4.63 -40.40 -17.12
C LEU A 175 5.60 -39.50 -16.35
N THR A 176 5.07 -38.48 -15.67
CA THR A 176 5.80 -37.74 -14.64
C THR A 176 6.07 -38.67 -13.46
N PRO A 177 7.31 -38.77 -12.95
CA PRO A 177 7.64 -39.49 -11.73
C PRO A 177 6.77 -39.04 -10.54
N PRO A 178 6.48 -39.93 -9.57
CA PRO A 178 5.61 -39.59 -8.44
C PRO A 178 6.17 -38.51 -7.49
N GLU A 179 7.45 -38.15 -7.61
CA GLU A 179 8.08 -37.08 -6.82
C GLU A 179 7.81 -35.67 -7.38
N GLU A 180 7.55 -35.53 -8.68
CA GLU A 180 7.33 -34.22 -9.33
C GLU A 180 6.00 -33.56 -8.94
N SER A 181 5.01 -34.37 -8.54
CA SER A 181 3.70 -33.88 -8.11
C SER A 181 3.79 -33.03 -6.83
N GLY A 182 4.71 -33.34 -5.92
CA GLY A 182 4.74 -32.75 -4.57
C GLY A 182 4.93 -31.23 -4.56
N LEU A 183 5.86 -30.70 -5.37
CA LEU A 183 6.07 -29.25 -5.46
C LEU A 183 4.92 -28.54 -6.19
N LEU A 184 4.44 -29.12 -7.30
CA LEU A 184 3.35 -28.52 -8.08
C LEU A 184 2.05 -28.47 -7.27
N GLU A 185 1.70 -29.55 -6.57
CA GLU A 185 0.54 -29.66 -5.68
C GLU A 185 0.66 -28.73 -4.46
N GLN A 186 1.85 -28.59 -3.87
CA GLN A 186 2.10 -27.57 -2.84
C GLN A 186 1.93 -26.14 -3.36
N MET A 187 2.32 -25.88 -4.61
CA MET A 187 2.14 -24.57 -5.26
C MET A 187 0.70 -24.29 -5.68
N GLU A 188 -0.15 -25.30 -5.87
CA GLU A 188 -1.60 -25.10 -6.04
C GLU A 188 -2.25 -24.60 -4.74
N ASN A 189 -1.75 -25.07 -3.60
CA ASN A 189 -2.16 -24.65 -2.25
C ASN A 189 -1.49 -23.33 -1.78
N ALA A 190 -0.65 -22.70 -2.61
CA ALA A 190 0.03 -21.45 -2.26
C ALA A 190 -0.89 -20.28 -1.85
N PRO A 191 -2.08 -20.06 -2.46
CA PRO A 191 -2.98 -18.97 -2.07
C PRO A 191 -3.44 -19.04 -0.60
N ASP A 192 -3.70 -20.24 -0.10
CA ASP A 192 -4.18 -20.47 1.27
C ASP A 192 -3.05 -20.45 2.30
N LEU A 193 -1.85 -20.88 1.90
CA LEU A 193 -0.69 -20.99 2.78
C LEU A 193 0.11 -19.68 2.88
N MET A 194 0.02 -18.82 1.86
CA MET A 194 0.78 -17.58 1.75
C MET A 194 -0.05 -16.42 1.19
N PRO A 195 -1.21 -16.07 1.79
CA PRO A 195 -2.14 -15.11 1.21
C PRO A 195 -1.55 -13.69 1.00
N PHE A 196 -0.64 -13.22 1.85
CA PHE A 196 -0.03 -11.89 1.65
C PHE A 196 0.95 -11.87 0.48
N LEU A 197 1.87 -12.85 0.39
CA LEU A 197 2.80 -12.93 -0.74
C LEU A 197 2.07 -13.29 -2.04
N TRP A 198 1.09 -14.21 -2.01
CA TRP A 198 0.31 -14.58 -3.19
C TRP A 198 -0.46 -13.39 -3.78
N SER A 199 -1.12 -12.60 -2.92
CA SER A 199 -1.79 -11.36 -3.32
C SER A 199 -0.80 -10.35 -3.94
N LEU A 200 0.39 -10.21 -3.36
CA LEU A 200 1.42 -9.31 -3.90
C LEU A 200 1.96 -9.78 -5.26
N LEU A 201 2.23 -11.09 -5.42
CA LEU A 201 2.73 -11.66 -6.67
C LEU A 201 1.70 -11.60 -7.79
N THR A 202 0.42 -11.84 -7.49
CA THR A 202 -0.67 -11.73 -8.48
C THR A 202 -0.98 -10.28 -8.87
N GLU A 203 -0.83 -9.32 -7.95
CA GLU A 203 -0.90 -7.89 -8.25
C GLU A 203 0.26 -7.46 -9.19
N PHE A 204 1.51 -7.88 -8.89
CA PHE A 204 2.67 -7.60 -9.76
C PHE A 204 2.61 -8.30 -11.12
N ALA A 205 2.03 -9.51 -11.20
CA ALA A 205 1.76 -10.20 -12.46
C ALA A 205 0.63 -9.55 -13.28
N GLY A 206 -0.04 -8.54 -12.72
CA GLY A 206 -1.19 -7.85 -13.28
C GLY A 206 -2.47 -8.67 -13.09
N THR A 207 -3.34 -8.21 -12.19
CA THR A 207 -4.64 -8.85 -11.86
C THR A 207 -5.59 -9.07 -13.03
N ARG A 208 -5.34 -8.42 -14.18
CA ARG A 208 -6.11 -8.57 -15.43
C ARG A 208 -5.50 -9.57 -16.43
N SER A 209 -4.34 -10.13 -16.13
CA SER A 209 -3.65 -11.10 -16.98
C SER A 209 -4.24 -12.49 -16.78
N VAL A 210 -4.58 -13.18 -17.88
CA VAL A 210 -4.97 -14.61 -17.85
C VAL A 210 -3.81 -15.50 -17.34
N TYR A 211 -2.60 -14.95 -17.29
CA TYR A 211 -1.38 -15.64 -16.83
C TYR A 211 -0.97 -15.25 -15.40
N CYS A 212 -1.75 -14.45 -14.67
CA CYS A 212 -1.35 -13.91 -13.36
C CYS A 212 -0.92 -15.01 -12.36
N ASP A 213 -1.75 -16.04 -12.19
CA ASP A 213 -1.46 -17.20 -11.33
C ASP A 213 -0.23 -17.98 -11.78
N ARG A 214 0.00 -18.10 -13.10
CA ARG A 214 1.16 -18.81 -13.65
C ARG A 214 2.45 -18.04 -13.38
N VAL A 215 2.45 -16.73 -13.60
CA VAL A 215 3.59 -15.86 -13.30
C VAL A 215 3.86 -15.83 -11.79
N ALA A 216 2.82 -15.75 -10.96
CA ALA A 216 2.96 -15.85 -9.50
C ALA A 216 3.56 -17.19 -9.05
N ARG A 217 3.11 -18.33 -9.62
CA ARG A 217 3.69 -19.66 -9.39
C ARG A 217 5.18 -19.70 -9.81
N LEU A 218 5.52 -19.24 -11.02
CA LEU A 218 6.91 -19.22 -11.51
C LEU A 218 7.83 -18.40 -10.58
N ILE A 219 7.40 -17.21 -10.16
CA ILE A 219 8.17 -16.36 -9.23
C ILE A 219 8.29 -17.06 -7.86
N LEU A 220 7.23 -17.68 -7.35
CA LEU A 220 7.25 -18.40 -6.08
C LEU A 220 8.25 -19.58 -6.09
N ALA A 221 8.29 -20.38 -7.16
CA ALA A 221 9.26 -21.46 -7.32
C ALA A 221 10.71 -20.94 -7.30
N ILE A 222 10.99 -19.83 -8.00
CA ILE A 222 12.32 -19.19 -7.99
C ILE A 222 12.68 -18.69 -6.59
N LEU A 223 11.74 -18.07 -5.86
CA LEU A 223 11.94 -17.57 -4.50
C LEU A 223 12.19 -18.71 -3.49
N LEU A 224 11.52 -19.85 -3.64
CA LEU A 224 11.74 -21.05 -2.83
C LEU A 224 13.11 -21.65 -3.12
N TYR A 225 13.49 -21.82 -4.39
CA TYR A 225 14.80 -22.33 -4.77
C TYR A 225 15.95 -21.47 -4.22
N ALA A 226 15.85 -20.14 -4.38
CA ALA A 226 16.85 -19.21 -3.89
C ALA A 226 17.01 -19.22 -2.36
N ARG A 227 16.02 -19.76 -1.62
CA ARG A 227 16.10 -19.98 -0.17
C ARG A 227 16.55 -21.37 0.24
N SER A 228 16.29 -22.41 -0.55
CA SER A 228 16.84 -23.75 -0.29
C SER A 228 18.34 -23.84 -0.56
N ALA A 229 18.91 -22.86 -1.26
CA ALA A 229 20.34 -22.76 -1.57
C ALA A 229 21.15 -21.91 -0.57
N GLN A 230 20.59 -21.56 0.60
CA GLN A 230 21.20 -20.75 1.68
C GLN A 230 21.37 -21.54 2.97
#